data_AF-X0UHW3-F1
#
_entry.id   AF-X0UHW3-F1
#
_cell.length_a   1.000
_cell.length_b   1.000
_cell.length_c   1.000
_cell.angle_alpha   90.00
_cell.angle_beta   90.00
_cell.angle_gamma   90.00
#
_symmetry.space_group_name_H-M   'P 1'
#
loop_
_entity.id
_entity.type
_entity.pdbx_description
1 polymer ?
#
loop_
_entity_poly.entity_id
_entity_poly.type
_entity_poly.pdbx_seq_one_letter_code
_entity_poly.pdbx_strand_id
1 'polypeptide(L)'
;GDEMVHRMREMVRDATQIMAQVISGDRRDFFPNGLFHHMPPYIYQKLGASPFTKNDVEKGLVMDIRYQVGDTTVDVDCFGRDGNVAAITYILELVTPPCEYVEELAYWASTMFALAKTTLPRDLTIMATALNPKTVEYQRGLSQGLHNHLGTFQSETEKAQAYCMLRNFIPHLIALSPNSPILNNKPTDVVKIIKNRITSPNCVRSLRLKFNTTMLSSNDPNHYLPYLRDLSERSQQYFLATIRKASMEDGRFQDVFPFTDWGTIELRVMD
;
A
#
# COMPACT_ATOMS: atom_id res chain seq x y z
N GLY A 1 9.08 19.97 -8.20
CA GLY A 1 9.32 18.68 -8.86
C GLY A 1 10.70 18.19 -8.50
N ASP A 2 11.71 18.69 -9.20
CA ASP A 2 13.10 18.19 -9.13
C ASP A 2 13.71 18.20 -7.72
N GLU A 3 13.44 19.23 -6.92
CA GLU A 3 13.89 19.29 -5.52
C GLU A 3 13.36 18.09 -4.71
N MET A 4 12.09 17.75 -4.85
CA MET A 4 11.50 16.63 -4.13
C MET A 4 12.01 15.28 -4.66
N VAL A 5 12.26 15.15 -5.97
CA VAL A 5 12.95 13.96 -6.53
C VAL A 5 14.32 13.80 -5.88
N HIS A 6 15.10 14.87 -5.83
CA HIS A 6 16.42 14.86 -5.21
C HIS A 6 16.33 14.47 -3.73
N ARG A 7 15.41 15.08 -2.98
CA ARG A 7 15.21 14.78 -1.56
C ARG A 7 14.78 13.34 -1.30
N MET A 8 13.91 12.76 -2.12
CA MET A 8 13.56 11.33 -2.01
C MET A 8 14.74 10.43 -2.31
N ARG A 9 15.60 10.78 -3.28
CA ARG A 9 16.83 10.02 -3.54
C ARG A 9 17.79 10.04 -2.35
N GLU A 10 17.93 11.18 -1.68
CA GLU A 10 18.71 11.29 -0.45
C GLU A 10 18.08 10.44 0.67
N MET A 11 16.75 10.51 0.85
CA MET A 11 16.04 9.66 1.81
C MET A 11 16.26 8.17 1.55
N VAL A 12 16.27 7.73 0.30
CA VAL A 12 16.51 6.32 -0.09
C VAL A 12 17.96 5.90 0.21
N ARG A 13 18.94 6.77 -0.04
CA ARG A 13 20.35 6.52 0.28
C ARG A 13 20.53 6.37 1.80
N ASP A 14 19.99 7.32 2.56
CA ASP A 14 20.03 7.28 4.01
C ASP A 14 19.30 6.04 4.53
N ALA A 15 18.11 5.72 4.02
CA ALA A 15 17.34 4.55 4.45
C ALA A 15 18.13 3.25 4.20
N THR A 16 18.77 3.10 3.04
CA THR A 16 19.62 1.95 2.72
C THR A 16 20.77 1.81 3.71
N GLN A 17 21.49 2.89 3.97
CA GLN A 17 22.62 2.89 4.91
C GLN A 17 22.17 2.53 6.33
N ILE A 18 21.08 3.15 6.79
CA ILE A 18 20.53 2.93 8.13
C ILE A 18 20.03 1.50 8.27
N MET A 19 19.32 0.97 7.28
CA MET A 19 18.82 -0.39 7.30
C MET A 19 19.97 -1.40 7.36
N ALA A 20 21.07 -1.16 6.65
CA ALA A 20 22.26 -1.99 6.73
C ALA A 20 22.83 -2.02 8.17
N GLN A 21 22.88 -0.87 8.86
CA GLN A 21 23.32 -0.78 10.25
C GLN A 21 22.35 -1.45 11.24
N VAL A 22 21.04 -1.41 10.95
CA VAL A 22 20.02 -2.12 11.75
C VAL A 22 20.21 -3.63 11.62
N ILE A 23 20.46 -4.13 10.40
CA ILE A 23 20.69 -5.56 10.13
C ILE A 23 22.00 -6.05 10.75
N SER A 24 23.07 -5.27 10.68
CA SER A 24 24.36 -5.63 11.30
C SER A 24 24.35 -5.54 12.83
N GLY A 25 23.35 -4.86 13.41
CA GLY A 25 23.26 -4.61 14.85
C GLY A 25 24.08 -3.42 15.33
N ASP A 26 24.63 -2.63 14.41
CA ASP A 26 25.40 -1.40 14.71
C ASP A 26 24.50 -0.26 15.17
N ARG A 27 23.21 -0.28 14.82
CA ARG A 27 22.23 0.75 15.19
C ARG A 27 21.20 0.25 16.21
N ARG A 28 21.63 0.13 17.46
CA ARG A 28 20.82 -0.40 18.57
C ARG A 28 19.74 0.56 19.09
N ASP A 29 19.89 1.85 18.80
CA ASP A 29 18.94 2.90 19.19
C ASP A 29 17.77 3.06 18.21
N PHE A 30 17.76 2.28 17.12
CA PHE A 30 16.76 2.43 16.04
C PHE A 30 15.32 2.16 16.50
N PHE A 31 15.15 1.30 17.49
CA PHE A 31 13.85 1.04 18.14
C PHE A 31 13.87 1.55 19.59
N PRO A 32 13.89 2.88 19.83
CA PRO A 32 14.21 3.42 21.14
C PRO A 32 13.15 3.13 22.20
N ASN A 33 11.91 2.82 21.80
CA ASN A 33 10.77 2.51 22.69
C ASN A 33 9.81 1.46 22.08
N GLY A 34 10.31 0.62 21.16
CA GLY A 34 9.48 -0.28 20.36
C GLY A 34 9.26 -1.67 20.97
N LEU A 35 8.32 -2.43 20.40
CA LEU A 35 8.14 -3.88 20.64
C LEU A 35 9.39 -4.72 20.29
N PHE A 36 10.29 -4.16 19.49
CA PHE A 36 11.48 -4.84 18.97
C PHE A 36 12.74 -4.13 19.46
N HIS A 37 13.76 -4.88 19.85
CA HIS A 37 15.07 -4.35 20.24
C HIS A 37 16.17 -4.68 19.22
N HIS A 38 15.91 -5.66 18.35
CA HIS A 38 16.77 -6.12 17.28
C HIS A 38 15.92 -6.89 16.26
N MET A 39 16.47 -7.15 15.08
CA MET A 39 15.84 -8.02 14.09
C MET A 39 15.70 -9.45 14.65
N PRO A 40 14.50 -10.03 14.71
CA PRO A 40 14.32 -11.42 15.13
C PRO A 40 15.17 -12.39 14.27
N PRO A 41 15.81 -13.41 14.85
CA PRO A 41 16.68 -14.32 14.10
C PRO A 41 16.00 -15.01 12.91
N TYR A 42 14.72 -15.37 13.04
CA TYR A 42 13.97 -16.02 11.95
C TYR A 42 13.69 -15.05 10.77
N ILE A 43 13.59 -13.74 11.03
CA ILE A 43 13.48 -12.71 9.99
C ILE A 43 14.83 -12.51 9.31
N TYR A 44 15.90 -12.47 10.10
CA TYR A 44 17.27 -12.31 9.62
C TYR A 44 17.68 -13.44 8.68
N GLN A 45 17.32 -14.69 9.01
CA GLN A 45 17.63 -15.87 8.18
C GLN A 45 17.02 -15.83 6.78
N LYS A 46 15.95 -15.05 6.59
CA LYS A 46 15.31 -14.87 5.28
C LYS A 46 15.95 -13.77 4.44
N LEU A 47 16.89 -12.99 4.97
CA LEU A 47 17.61 -11.99 4.18
C LEU A 47 18.62 -12.67 3.26
N GLY A 48 18.45 -12.50 1.94
CA GLY A 48 19.40 -13.03 0.95
C GLY A 48 20.61 -12.13 0.70
N ALA A 49 20.54 -10.86 1.11
CA ALA A 49 21.62 -9.88 1.00
C ALA A 49 21.44 -8.71 1.97
N SER A 50 22.48 -7.91 2.14
CA SER A 50 22.34 -6.55 2.71
C SER A 50 21.44 -5.69 1.80
N PRO A 51 20.70 -4.71 2.35
CA PRO A 51 19.85 -3.82 1.56
C PRO A 51 20.71 -3.05 0.55
N PHE A 52 20.18 -2.83 -0.65
CA PHE A 52 20.91 -2.18 -1.73
C PHE A 52 20.01 -1.22 -2.50
N THR A 53 20.59 -0.30 -3.26
CA THR A 53 19.82 0.63 -4.08
C THR A 53 19.76 0.18 -5.53
N LYS A 54 18.63 0.42 -6.19
CA LYS A 54 18.41 0.18 -7.61
C LYS A 54 17.72 1.39 -8.25
N ASN A 55 17.94 1.60 -9.55
CA ASN A 55 17.12 2.55 -10.32
C ASN A 55 15.98 1.78 -11.00
N ASP A 56 14.77 2.17 -10.66
CA ASP A 56 13.53 1.76 -11.31
C ASP A 56 13.09 2.84 -12.31
N VAL A 57 12.48 2.42 -13.42
CA VAL A 57 12.09 3.31 -14.52
C VAL A 57 10.97 4.27 -14.11
N GLU A 58 10.05 3.82 -13.26
CA GLU A 58 8.87 4.59 -12.85
C GLU A 58 9.09 5.28 -11.50
N LYS A 59 9.79 4.60 -10.59
CA LYS A 59 10.02 5.06 -9.21
C LYS A 59 11.30 5.87 -9.04
N GLY A 60 12.27 5.72 -9.93
CA GLY A 60 13.61 6.29 -9.77
C GLY A 60 14.46 5.47 -8.80
N LEU A 61 15.25 6.12 -7.93
CA LEU A 61 16.09 5.39 -6.96
C LEU A 61 15.20 4.78 -5.86
N VAL A 62 15.34 3.48 -5.63
CA VAL A 62 14.63 2.71 -4.58
C VAL A 62 15.62 1.92 -3.73
N MET A 63 15.24 1.59 -2.49
CA MET A 63 15.94 0.62 -1.65
C MET A 63 15.26 -0.74 -1.80
N ASP A 64 16.04 -1.75 -2.16
CA ASP A 64 15.60 -3.12 -2.32
C ASP A 64 16.03 -3.97 -1.11
N ILE A 65 15.15 -4.90 -0.73
CA ILE A 65 15.47 -5.99 0.19
C ILE A 65 15.29 -7.30 -0.56
N ARG A 66 16.38 -8.09 -0.58
CA ARG A 66 16.34 -9.48 -1.06
C ARG A 66 15.82 -10.39 0.03
N TYR A 67 14.67 -11.03 -0.19
CA TYR A 67 13.97 -11.79 0.82
C TYR A 67 13.58 -13.20 0.36
N GLN A 68 13.78 -14.18 1.23
CA GLN A 68 13.39 -15.56 1.01
C GLN A 68 11.89 -15.74 1.25
N VAL A 69 11.23 -16.41 0.31
CA VAL A 69 9.82 -16.78 0.35
C VAL A 69 9.71 -18.22 -0.10
N GLY A 70 9.45 -19.13 0.85
CA GLY A 70 9.57 -20.57 0.63
C GLY A 70 10.97 -20.94 0.09
N ASP A 71 10.99 -21.64 -1.04
CA ASP A 71 12.23 -22.10 -1.70
C ASP A 71 12.84 -21.08 -2.67
N THR A 72 12.21 -19.90 -2.78
CA THR A 72 12.62 -18.85 -3.73
C THR A 72 13.08 -17.60 -3.01
N THR A 73 13.73 -16.71 -3.75
CA THR A 73 14.15 -15.41 -3.25
C THR A 73 13.67 -14.33 -4.20
N VAL A 74 13.14 -13.24 -3.64
CA VAL A 74 12.60 -12.11 -4.38
C VAL A 74 13.28 -10.82 -3.95
N ASP A 75 13.52 -9.92 -4.90
CA ASP A 75 13.96 -8.55 -4.62
C ASP A 75 12.72 -7.66 -4.55
N VAL A 76 12.59 -6.90 -3.46
CA VAL A 76 11.41 -6.09 -3.15
C VAL A 76 11.81 -4.63 -3.00
N ASP A 77 11.22 -3.77 -3.81
CA ASP A 77 11.37 -2.30 -3.75
C ASP A 77 10.72 -1.76 -2.45
N CYS A 78 11.39 -1.89 -1.31
CA CYS A 78 10.83 -1.65 0.01
C CYS A 78 10.63 -0.18 0.38
N PHE A 79 11.42 0.73 -0.20
CA PHE A 79 11.38 2.14 0.17
C PHE A 79 11.71 3.01 -1.04
N GLY A 80 10.75 3.85 -1.44
CA GLY A 80 10.93 4.67 -2.64
C GLY A 80 9.72 5.52 -2.99
N ARG A 81 9.77 6.14 -4.16
CA ARG A 81 8.65 6.91 -4.71
C ARG A 81 7.58 5.96 -5.25
N ASP A 82 6.32 6.32 -5.08
CA ASP A 82 5.23 5.68 -5.85
C ASP A 82 5.37 6.02 -7.34
N GLY A 83 5.49 4.99 -8.19
CA GLY A 83 5.66 5.12 -9.64
C GLY A 83 4.44 5.69 -10.35
N ASN A 84 3.24 5.56 -9.76
CA ASN A 84 1.97 5.97 -10.37
C ASN A 84 1.68 7.47 -10.19
N VAL A 85 2.47 8.19 -9.39
CA VAL A 85 2.27 9.63 -9.14
C VAL A 85 3.01 10.43 -10.20
N ALA A 86 2.32 10.77 -11.28
CA ALA A 86 2.98 11.24 -12.50
C ALA A 86 3.20 12.76 -12.64
N ALA A 87 2.61 13.66 -11.83
CA ALA A 87 2.68 15.09 -12.19
C ALA A 87 2.60 16.15 -11.09
N ILE A 88 2.02 15.89 -9.91
CA ILE A 88 1.60 16.98 -8.99
C ILE A 88 2.36 16.97 -7.66
N THR A 89 2.63 15.79 -7.10
CA THR A 89 3.29 15.63 -5.80
C THR A 89 4.14 14.37 -5.76
N TYR A 90 4.70 14.07 -4.59
CA TYR A 90 5.47 12.87 -4.32
C TYR A 90 4.82 12.11 -3.17
N ILE A 91 4.61 10.81 -3.36
CA ILE A 91 4.16 9.88 -2.32
C ILE A 91 5.32 8.93 -2.04
N LEU A 92 5.72 8.85 -0.78
CA LEU A 92 6.67 7.84 -0.32
C LEU A 92 5.92 6.52 -0.16
N GLU A 93 6.27 5.54 -0.98
CA GLU A 93 5.78 4.18 -0.89
C GLU A 93 6.70 3.35 0.00
N LEU A 94 6.09 2.64 0.96
CA LEU A 94 6.75 1.73 1.86
C LEU A 94 6.18 0.33 1.62
N VAL A 95 7.04 -0.61 1.25
CA VAL A 95 6.64 -1.99 0.92
C VAL A 95 7.36 -2.94 1.86
N THR A 96 6.60 -3.80 2.53
CA THR A 96 7.18 -4.88 3.34
C THR A 96 7.59 -6.05 2.44
N PRO A 97 8.69 -6.76 2.73
CA PRO A 97 8.91 -8.07 2.13
C PRO A 97 7.73 -9.02 2.40
N PRO A 98 7.53 -10.08 1.60
CA PRO A 98 6.48 -11.06 1.86
C PRO A 98 6.69 -11.72 3.22
N CYS A 99 5.62 -11.74 4.02
CA CYS A 99 5.65 -12.24 5.40
C CYS A 99 4.81 -13.50 5.51
N GLU A 100 5.33 -14.51 6.21
CA GLU A 100 4.59 -15.74 6.53
C GLU A 100 3.76 -15.57 7.81
N TYR A 101 4.21 -14.67 8.71
CA TYR A 101 3.60 -14.44 10.01
C TYR A 101 3.21 -12.98 10.21
N VAL A 102 2.19 -12.73 11.06
CA VAL A 102 1.73 -11.36 11.37
C VAL A 102 2.79 -10.58 12.14
N GLU A 103 3.57 -11.25 12.98
CA GLU A 103 4.66 -10.67 13.75
C GLU A 103 5.81 -10.21 12.84
N GLU A 104 6.07 -10.96 11.77
CA GLU A 104 7.03 -10.60 10.73
C GLU A 104 6.57 -9.35 9.97
N LEU A 105 5.28 -9.30 9.61
CA LEU A 105 4.67 -8.12 9.01
C LEU A 105 4.74 -6.91 9.95
N ALA A 106 4.44 -7.09 11.23
CA ALA A 106 4.50 -6.03 12.23
C ALA A 106 5.92 -5.48 12.40
N TYR A 107 6.93 -6.36 12.40
CA TYR A 107 8.34 -5.96 12.42
C TYR A 107 8.70 -5.14 11.19
N TRP A 108 8.41 -5.65 9.99
CA TRP A 108 8.77 -4.98 8.74
C TRP A 108 8.06 -3.65 8.57
N ALA A 109 6.75 -3.58 8.85
CA ALA A 109 5.99 -2.34 8.80
C ALA A 109 6.54 -1.29 9.78
N SER A 110 6.81 -1.69 11.03
CA SER A 110 7.40 -0.79 12.05
C SER A 110 8.76 -0.28 11.62
N THR A 111 9.58 -1.15 11.03
CA THR A 111 10.92 -0.82 10.53
C THR A 111 10.84 0.18 9.38
N MET A 112 9.98 -0.04 8.39
CA MET A 112 9.84 0.86 7.24
C MET A 112 9.33 2.24 7.67
N PHE A 113 8.36 2.33 8.57
CA PHE A 113 7.91 3.62 9.11
C PHE A 113 8.97 4.30 9.96
N ALA A 114 9.75 3.55 10.75
CA ALA A 114 10.87 4.11 11.51
C ALA A 114 11.98 4.65 10.60
N LEU A 115 12.29 3.94 9.49
CA LEU A 115 13.20 4.44 8.45
C LEU A 115 12.66 5.74 7.87
N ALA A 116 11.40 5.75 7.46
CA ALA A 116 10.76 6.93 6.88
C ALA A 116 10.85 8.12 7.82
N LYS A 117 10.53 7.94 9.11
CA LYS A 117 10.61 9.00 10.11
C LYS A 117 12.05 9.49 10.36
N THR A 118 13.02 8.58 10.31
CA THR A 118 14.43 8.88 10.58
C THR A 118 15.09 9.64 9.43
N THR A 119 14.71 9.32 8.20
CA THR A 119 15.26 9.95 6.98
C THR A 119 14.46 11.17 6.54
N LEU A 120 13.27 11.38 7.09
CA LEU A 120 12.41 12.50 6.71
C LEU A 120 13.12 13.84 6.96
N PRO A 121 13.18 14.72 5.95
CA PRO A 121 13.62 16.09 6.15
C PRO A 121 12.78 16.84 7.20
N ARG A 122 13.42 17.76 7.94
CA ARG A 122 12.82 18.43 9.12
C ARG A 122 11.62 19.32 8.82
N ASP A 123 11.48 19.78 7.58
CA ASP A 123 10.38 20.61 7.08
C ASP A 123 9.18 19.79 6.55
N LEU A 124 9.30 18.46 6.54
CA LEU A 124 8.22 17.55 6.12
C LEU A 124 7.61 16.81 7.30
N THR A 125 6.43 16.24 7.08
CA THR A 125 5.73 15.43 8.08
C THR A 125 5.02 14.27 7.38
N ILE A 126 5.09 13.09 7.98
CA ILE A 126 4.31 11.92 7.54
C ILE A 126 2.87 12.11 8.01
N MET A 127 1.92 11.94 7.10
CA MET A 127 0.50 12.00 7.40
C MET A 127 -0.07 10.59 7.47
N ALA A 128 -0.90 10.34 8.49
CA ALA A 128 -1.61 9.08 8.66
C ALA A 128 -3.04 9.13 8.08
N THR A 129 -3.27 9.93 7.03
CA THR A 129 -4.57 10.09 6.37
C THR A 129 -4.46 9.71 4.91
N ALA A 130 -5.53 9.16 4.32
CA ALA A 130 -5.57 8.72 2.93
C ALA A 130 -5.48 9.88 1.92
N LEU A 131 -5.72 11.11 2.39
CA LEU A 131 -5.57 12.33 1.61
C LEU A 131 -5.00 13.42 2.53
N ASN A 132 -4.15 14.29 1.98
CA ASN A 132 -3.68 15.46 2.72
C ASN A 132 -4.87 16.38 3.08
N PRO A 133 -5.13 16.66 4.37
CA PRO A 133 -6.24 17.51 4.80
C PRO A 133 -6.21 18.94 4.23
N LYS A 134 -5.03 19.44 3.85
CA LYS A 134 -4.81 20.76 3.25
C LYS A 134 -5.14 20.83 1.75
N THR A 135 -5.33 19.68 1.09
CA THR A 135 -5.67 19.62 -0.33
C THR A 135 -6.95 20.41 -0.59
N VAL A 136 -6.90 21.40 -1.50
CA VAL A 136 -8.03 22.32 -1.78
C VAL A 136 -9.20 21.57 -2.42
N GLU A 137 -8.90 20.68 -3.35
CA GLU A 137 -9.85 19.84 -4.06
C GLU A 137 -9.26 18.46 -4.37
N TYR A 138 -10.12 17.44 -4.48
CA TYR A 138 -9.65 16.10 -4.80
C TYR A 138 -9.00 16.09 -6.20
N GLN A 139 -7.75 15.64 -6.26
CA GLN A 139 -7.03 15.41 -7.50
C GLN A 139 -6.74 13.92 -7.63
N ARG A 140 -7.05 13.36 -8.80
CA ARG A 140 -6.84 11.94 -9.07
C ARG A 140 -5.36 11.59 -8.92
N GLY A 141 -5.08 10.48 -8.24
CA GLY A 141 -3.71 10.01 -8.00
C GLY A 141 -3.01 10.63 -6.78
N LEU A 142 -3.72 11.44 -5.97
CA LEU A 142 -3.18 12.01 -4.73
C LEU A 142 -3.74 11.38 -3.45
N SER A 143 -4.68 10.45 -3.58
CA SER A 143 -5.05 9.58 -2.46
C SER A 143 -3.99 8.50 -2.30
N GLN A 144 -3.59 8.24 -1.07
CA GLN A 144 -2.74 7.13 -0.66
C GLN A 144 -3.59 6.14 0.14
N GLY A 145 -3.15 4.89 0.21
CA GLY A 145 -3.85 3.86 0.95
C GLY A 145 -2.96 2.64 1.14
N LEU A 146 -3.49 1.64 1.82
CA LEU A 146 -2.76 0.42 2.10
C LEU A 146 -3.13 -0.67 1.07
N HIS A 147 -2.12 -1.23 0.43
CA HIS A 147 -2.26 -2.39 -0.46
C HIS A 147 -1.79 -3.64 0.26
N ASN A 148 -2.59 -4.71 0.24
CA ASN A 148 -2.21 -6.01 0.78
C ASN A 148 -2.05 -7.01 -0.35
N HIS A 149 -0.95 -7.74 -0.35
CA HIS A 149 -0.76 -8.89 -1.23
C HIS A 149 -0.95 -10.17 -0.43
N LEU A 150 -1.83 -11.04 -0.91
CA LEU A 150 -2.10 -12.36 -0.35
C LEU A 150 -1.55 -13.39 -1.34
N GLY A 151 -0.65 -14.25 -0.89
CA GLY A 151 0.05 -15.22 -1.75
C GLY A 151 -0.02 -16.65 -1.22
N THR A 152 0.93 -17.46 -1.69
CA THR A 152 1.19 -18.83 -1.20
C THR A 152 0.00 -19.79 -1.21
N PHE A 153 -0.94 -19.58 -2.15
CA PHE A 153 -2.03 -20.51 -2.41
C PHE A 153 -1.50 -21.87 -2.87
N GLN A 154 -2.12 -22.95 -2.40
CA GLN A 154 -1.81 -24.33 -2.76
C GLN A 154 -2.23 -24.67 -4.19
N SER A 155 -3.20 -23.93 -4.74
CA SER A 155 -3.69 -24.09 -6.11
C SER A 155 -4.34 -22.84 -6.66
N GLU A 156 -4.43 -22.74 -8.00
CA GLU A 156 -5.18 -21.68 -8.67
C GLU A 156 -6.68 -21.71 -8.32
N THR A 157 -7.23 -22.88 -7.99
CA THR A 157 -8.60 -23.02 -7.51
C THR A 157 -8.79 -22.38 -6.15
N GLU A 158 -7.87 -22.63 -5.20
CA GLU A 158 -7.90 -21.98 -3.89
C GLU A 158 -7.79 -20.46 -4.03
N LYS A 159 -6.88 -19.99 -4.88
CA LYS A 159 -6.74 -18.56 -5.16
C LYS A 159 -8.03 -17.95 -5.72
N ALA A 160 -8.68 -18.60 -6.70
CA ALA A 160 -9.96 -18.15 -7.24
C ALA A 160 -11.07 -18.10 -6.17
N GLN A 161 -11.10 -19.09 -5.26
CA GLN A 161 -12.03 -19.13 -4.13
C GLN A 161 -11.76 -18.01 -3.12
N ALA A 162 -10.50 -17.78 -2.76
CA ALA A 162 -10.09 -16.70 -1.87
C ALA A 162 -10.47 -15.32 -2.45
N TYR A 163 -10.23 -15.10 -3.74
CA TYR A 163 -10.70 -13.92 -4.46
C TYR A 163 -12.23 -13.77 -4.37
N CYS A 164 -12.97 -14.84 -4.63
CA CYS A 164 -14.44 -14.83 -4.58
C CYS A 164 -14.99 -14.57 -3.17
N MET A 165 -14.27 -15.00 -2.12
CA MET A 165 -14.57 -14.66 -0.75
C MET A 165 -14.31 -13.17 -0.49
N LEU A 166 -13.12 -12.67 -0.81
CA LEU A 166 -12.71 -11.27 -0.58
C LEU A 166 -13.66 -10.28 -1.24
N ARG A 167 -14.06 -10.52 -2.50
CA ARG A 167 -15.01 -9.64 -3.21
C ARG A 167 -16.35 -9.48 -2.52
N ASN A 168 -16.79 -10.45 -1.69
CA ASN A 168 -18.05 -10.34 -0.96
C ASN A 168 -17.93 -9.44 0.29
N PHE A 169 -16.72 -9.26 0.80
CA PHE A 169 -16.45 -8.48 2.01
C PHE A 169 -15.91 -7.07 1.73
N ILE A 170 -15.72 -6.67 0.47
CA ILE A 170 -15.25 -5.32 0.10
C ILE A 170 -16.00 -4.20 0.85
N PRO A 171 -17.35 -4.17 0.90
CA PRO A 171 -18.07 -3.11 1.62
C PRO A 171 -17.76 -3.08 3.12
N HIS A 172 -17.52 -4.24 3.73
CA HIS A 172 -17.20 -4.35 5.16
C HIS A 172 -15.78 -3.85 5.44
N LEU A 173 -14.82 -4.22 4.60
CA LEU A 173 -13.43 -3.75 4.70
C LEU A 173 -13.34 -2.23 4.51
N ILE A 174 -14.09 -1.70 3.54
CA ILE A 174 -14.27 -0.26 3.33
C ILE A 174 -14.84 0.43 4.57
N ALA A 175 -15.85 -0.16 5.22
CA ALA A 175 -16.49 0.44 6.38
C ALA A 175 -15.56 0.53 7.61
N LEU A 176 -14.57 -0.35 7.70
CA LEU A 176 -13.60 -0.42 8.80
C LEU A 176 -12.36 0.46 8.60
N SER A 177 -12.05 0.85 7.36
CA SER A 177 -10.82 1.55 7.01
C SER A 177 -10.93 3.03 6.57
N PRO A 178 -12.10 3.72 6.56
CA PRO A 178 -12.17 5.02 5.89
C PRO A 178 -11.40 6.09 6.67
N ASN A 179 -10.51 6.83 6.00
CA ASN A 179 -9.54 7.69 6.67
C ASN A 179 -9.21 8.98 5.88
N SER A 180 -10.21 9.52 5.18
CA SER A 180 -10.08 10.82 4.50
C SER A 180 -11.31 11.72 4.65
N PRO A 181 -11.73 12.11 5.88
CA PRO A 181 -12.93 12.93 6.06
C PRO A 181 -12.74 14.45 5.95
N ILE A 182 -11.53 14.93 5.64
CA ILE A 182 -11.16 16.35 5.67
C ILE A 182 -10.64 16.78 4.28
N LEU A 183 -11.12 17.91 3.77
CA LEU A 183 -10.68 18.53 2.54
C LEU A 183 -10.63 20.06 2.73
N ASN A 184 -9.60 20.72 2.19
CA ASN A 184 -9.41 22.16 2.30
C ASN A 184 -9.42 22.66 3.76
N ASN A 185 -8.74 21.93 4.65
CA ASN A 185 -8.70 22.17 6.10
C ASN A 185 -10.07 22.20 6.78
N LYS A 186 -11.10 21.59 6.17
CA LYS A 186 -12.47 21.59 6.68
C LYS A 186 -13.04 20.17 6.66
N PRO A 187 -13.83 19.79 7.68
CA PRO A 187 -14.60 18.56 7.61
C PRO A 187 -15.51 18.57 6.38
N THR A 188 -15.77 17.40 5.81
CA THR A 188 -16.66 17.25 4.64
C THR A 188 -18.14 17.47 4.94
N ASP A 189 -18.49 17.69 6.21
CA ASP A 189 -19.85 17.98 6.70
C ASP A 189 -19.79 18.87 7.95
N VAL A 190 -20.95 19.38 8.39
CA VAL A 190 -21.06 20.24 9.56
C VAL A 190 -20.94 19.42 10.84
N VAL A 191 -19.91 19.72 11.63
CA VAL A 191 -19.75 19.15 12.98
C VAL A 191 -20.77 19.78 13.92
N LYS A 192 -21.61 18.94 14.54
CA LYS A 192 -22.65 19.34 15.51
C LYS A 192 -22.43 18.62 16.84
N ILE A 193 -22.96 19.20 17.91
CA ILE A 193 -23.05 18.54 19.21
C ILE A 193 -24.52 18.21 19.47
N ILE A 194 -24.86 16.92 19.50
CA ILE A 194 -26.23 16.44 19.78
C ILE A 194 -26.17 15.55 21.01
N LYS A 195 -26.88 15.93 22.08
CA LYS A 195 -26.89 15.18 23.36
C LYS A 195 -25.47 14.91 23.89
N ASN A 196 -24.61 15.93 23.92
CA ASN A 196 -23.19 15.84 24.30
C ASN A 196 -22.32 14.91 23.44
N ARG A 197 -22.78 14.51 22.25
CA ARG A 197 -21.98 13.75 21.27
C ARG A 197 -21.62 14.62 20.08
N ILE A 198 -20.34 14.66 19.74
CA ILE A 198 -19.86 15.25 18.49
C ILE A 198 -20.33 14.34 17.34
N THR A 199 -21.02 14.91 16.36
CA THR A 199 -21.57 14.17 15.23
C THR A 199 -21.40 14.96 13.93
N SER A 200 -21.19 14.24 12.84
CA SER A 200 -21.21 14.78 11.48
C SER A 200 -21.94 13.76 10.60
N PRO A 201 -23.29 13.80 10.58
CA PRO A 201 -24.11 12.72 10.04
C PRO A 201 -23.94 12.52 8.53
N ASN A 202 -23.57 13.56 7.78
CA ASN A 202 -23.36 13.50 6.34
C ASN A 202 -21.87 13.52 5.96
N CYS A 203 -20.98 13.28 6.93
CA CYS A 203 -19.55 13.26 6.68
C CYS A 203 -19.20 12.21 5.64
N VAL A 204 -18.52 12.64 4.58
CA VAL A 204 -17.85 11.76 3.64
C VAL A 204 -16.64 11.20 4.36
N ARG A 205 -16.68 9.91 4.71
CA ARG A 205 -15.60 9.27 5.48
C ARG A 205 -14.38 8.90 4.63
N SER A 206 -14.60 8.59 3.35
CA SER A 206 -13.55 8.35 2.36
C SER A 206 -13.77 9.19 1.11
N LEU A 207 -12.88 10.17 0.90
CA LEU A 207 -12.86 10.99 -0.31
C LEU A 207 -12.38 10.18 -1.53
N ARG A 208 -11.50 9.19 -1.30
CA ARG A 208 -11.07 8.22 -2.30
C ARG A 208 -12.26 7.49 -2.91
N LEU A 209 -13.12 6.89 -2.08
CA LEU A 209 -14.31 6.18 -2.56
C LEU A 209 -15.32 7.11 -3.24
N LYS A 210 -15.48 8.34 -2.72
CA LYS A 210 -16.40 9.31 -3.31
C LYS A 210 -15.98 9.77 -4.71
N PHE A 211 -14.69 9.97 -4.94
CA PHE A 211 -14.20 10.63 -6.15
C PHE A 211 -13.40 9.74 -7.10
N ASN A 212 -12.83 8.62 -6.65
CA ASN A 212 -12.01 7.74 -7.47
C ASN A 212 -12.82 6.65 -8.22
N THR A 213 -13.96 7.06 -8.80
CA THR A 213 -14.96 6.13 -9.38
C THR A 213 -14.48 5.37 -10.61
N THR A 214 -13.35 5.75 -11.21
CA THR A 214 -12.80 5.10 -12.43
C THR A 214 -11.73 4.06 -12.14
N MET A 215 -11.12 4.09 -10.95
CA MET A 215 -10.08 3.14 -10.56
C MET A 215 -10.64 2.06 -9.65
N LEU A 216 -11.59 2.40 -8.78
CA LEU A 216 -12.21 1.49 -7.83
C LEU A 216 -13.24 0.56 -8.48
N SER A 217 -13.65 -0.47 -7.74
CA SER A 217 -14.71 -1.35 -8.18
C SER A 217 -16.06 -0.64 -8.16
N SER A 218 -16.77 -0.73 -9.28
CA SER A 218 -18.10 -0.14 -9.42
C SER A 218 -19.09 -0.84 -8.51
N ASN A 219 -20.00 -0.10 -7.89
CA ASN A 219 -21.14 -0.67 -7.16
C ASN A 219 -22.33 -1.03 -8.08
N ASP A 220 -22.20 -0.81 -9.39
CA ASP A 220 -23.15 -1.30 -10.39
C ASP A 220 -23.04 -2.82 -10.47
N PRO A 221 -24.12 -3.58 -10.21
CA PRO A 221 -24.09 -5.04 -10.29
C PRO A 221 -23.57 -5.61 -11.63
N ASN A 222 -23.73 -4.87 -12.73
CA ASN A 222 -23.25 -5.28 -14.05
C ASN A 222 -21.75 -5.06 -14.24
N HIS A 223 -21.14 -4.22 -13.42
CA HIS A 223 -19.72 -3.84 -13.49
C HIS A 223 -18.97 -4.07 -12.18
N TYR A 224 -19.59 -4.79 -11.24
CA TYR A 224 -18.97 -5.25 -10.02
C TYR A 224 -18.01 -6.39 -10.35
N LEU A 225 -16.97 -6.55 -9.53
CA LEU A 225 -15.99 -7.63 -9.67
C LEU A 225 -16.71 -8.98 -9.86
N PRO A 226 -16.47 -9.73 -10.95
CA PRO A 226 -17.24 -10.94 -11.23
C PRO A 226 -16.83 -12.10 -10.32
N TYR A 227 -17.70 -13.10 -10.22
CA TYR A 227 -17.34 -14.41 -9.68
C TYR A 227 -16.47 -15.16 -10.70
N LEU A 228 -15.39 -15.77 -10.24
CA LEU A 228 -14.45 -16.53 -11.07
C LEU A 228 -14.41 -17.98 -10.61
N ARG A 229 -14.56 -18.93 -11.55
CA ARG A 229 -14.44 -20.37 -11.27
C ARG A 229 -13.00 -20.86 -11.31
N ASP A 230 -12.17 -20.18 -12.09
CA ASP A 230 -10.75 -20.45 -12.32
C ASP A 230 -10.07 -19.13 -12.71
N LEU A 231 -8.76 -19.18 -12.93
CA LEU A 231 -7.94 -18.03 -13.35
C LEU A 231 -7.41 -18.18 -14.79
N SER A 232 -8.11 -18.97 -15.61
CA SER A 232 -7.77 -19.17 -17.03
C SER A 232 -7.86 -17.87 -17.84
N GLU A 233 -7.27 -17.86 -19.03
CA GLU A 233 -7.34 -16.73 -19.96
C GLU A 233 -8.80 -16.32 -20.26
N ARG A 234 -9.70 -17.29 -20.35
CA ARG A 234 -11.14 -17.02 -20.54
C ARG A 234 -11.73 -16.27 -19.34
N SER A 235 -11.38 -16.66 -18.12
CA SER A 235 -11.82 -15.99 -16.89
C SER A 235 -11.22 -14.60 -16.75
N GLN A 236 -9.97 -14.42 -17.18
CA GLN A 236 -9.30 -13.13 -17.31
C GLN A 236 -10.01 -12.18 -18.27
N GLN A 237 -10.36 -12.65 -19.48
CA GLN A 237 -11.12 -11.87 -20.47
C GLN A 237 -12.51 -11.51 -19.94
N TYR A 238 -13.19 -12.47 -19.28
CA TYR A 238 -14.48 -12.22 -18.64
C TYR A 238 -14.39 -11.17 -17.53
N PHE A 239 -13.33 -11.23 -16.71
CA PHE A 239 -13.05 -10.22 -15.69
C PHE A 239 -12.95 -8.83 -16.32
N LEU A 240 -12.04 -8.64 -17.29
CA LEU A 240 -11.82 -7.36 -17.97
C LEU A 240 -13.09 -6.83 -18.64
N ALA A 241 -13.85 -7.69 -19.32
CA ALA A 241 -15.11 -7.31 -19.94
C ALA A 241 -16.15 -6.81 -18.91
N THR A 242 -16.24 -7.49 -17.75
CA THR A 242 -17.18 -7.11 -16.68
C THR A 242 -16.81 -5.75 -16.09
N ILE A 243 -15.55 -5.52 -15.75
CA ILE A 243 -15.09 -4.24 -15.17
C ILE A 243 -14.84 -3.14 -16.21
N ARG A 244 -15.09 -3.43 -17.50
CA ARG A 244 -14.88 -2.54 -18.66
C ARG A 244 -13.46 -1.97 -18.74
N LYS A 245 -12.46 -2.83 -18.61
CA LYS A 245 -11.05 -2.46 -18.75
C LYS A 245 -10.45 -3.07 -20.01
N ALA A 246 -9.56 -2.32 -20.66
CA ALA A 246 -8.96 -2.72 -21.94
C ALA A 246 -7.82 -3.73 -21.75
N SER A 247 -7.16 -3.70 -20.59
CA SER A 247 -5.99 -4.54 -20.29
C SER A 247 -5.93 -4.91 -18.80
N MET A 248 -5.10 -5.90 -18.46
CA MET A 248 -4.80 -6.23 -17.06
C MET A 248 -4.11 -5.08 -16.33
N GLU A 249 -3.29 -4.30 -17.04
CA GLU A 249 -2.66 -3.10 -16.50
C GLU A 249 -3.72 -2.06 -16.08
N ASP A 250 -4.79 -1.89 -16.85
CA ASP A 250 -5.91 -1.03 -16.45
C ASP A 250 -6.79 -1.68 -15.36
N GLY A 251 -6.84 -3.01 -15.36
CA GLY A 251 -7.62 -3.85 -14.43
C GLY A 251 -7.03 -3.93 -13.03
N ARG A 252 -5.72 -3.74 -12.86
CA ARG A 252 -5.05 -3.87 -11.56
C ARG A 252 -5.49 -2.83 -10.52
N PHE A 253 -6.08 -1.72 -10.96
CA PHE A 253 -6.51 -0.63 -10.09
C PHE A 253 -7.79 -0.92 -9.29
N GLN A 254 -8.47 -2.04 -9.55
CA GLN A 254 -9.66 -2.45 -8.82
C GLN A 254 -9.40 -2.70 -7.33
N ASP A 255 -10.47 -2.73 -6.53
CA ASP A 255 -10.39 -2.96 -5.08
C ASP A 255 -9.79 -4.32 -4.72
N VAL A 256 -10.04 -5.35 -5.54
CA VAL A 256 -9.44 -6.68 -5.44
C VAL A 256 -9.01 -7.12 -6.84
N PHE A 257 -7.75 -7.52 -6.98
CA PHE A 257 -7.17 -7.94 -8.25
C PHE A 257 -6.42 -9.28 -8.10
N PRO A 258 -6.88 -10.38 -8.73
CA PRO A 258 -6.29 -11.71 -8.55
C PRO A 258 -5.19 -12.06 -9.57
N PHE A 259 -4.90 -11.20 -10.54
CA PHE A 259 -4.03 -11.51 -11.68
C PHE A 259 -2.68 -10.79 -11.62
N THR A 260 -2.11 -10.62 -10.42
CA THR A 260 -0.79 -10.00 -10.27
C THR A 260 0.30 -10.91 -10.86
N ASP A 261 1.37 -10.33 -11.40
CA ASP A 261 2.52 -11.08 -11.94
C ASP A 261 3.22 -11.96 -10.89
N TRP A 262 3.08 -11.65 -9.60
CA TRP A 262 3.66 -12.41 -8.49
C TRP A 262 2.80 -13.59 -8.02
N GLY A 263 1.72 -13.93 -8.73
CA GLY A 263 0.82 -15.00 -8.33
C GLY A 263 -0.03 -14.68 -7.09
N THR A 264 -0.02 -13.45 -6.60
CA THR A 264 -0.82 -12.99 -5.45
C THR A 264 -2.23 -12.51 -5.83
N ILE A 265 -3.05 -12.26 -4.81
CA ILE A 265 -4.22 -11.39 -4.89
C ILE A 265 -3.85 -10.07 -4.23
N GLU A 266 -4.05 -8.97 -4.95
CA GLU A 266 -3.85 -7.62 -4.43
C GLU A 266 -5.18 -7.03 -3.95
N LEU A 267 -5.19 -6.49 -2.73
CA LEU A 267 -6.32 -5.86 -2.08
C LEU A 267 -6.00 -4.39 -1.81
N ARG A 268 -6.78 -3.48 -2.40
CA ARG A 268 -6.59 -2.03 -2.37
C ARG A 268 -7.77 -1.27 -1.76
N VAL A 269 -8.55 -1.93 -0.90
CA VAL A 269 -9.78 -1.36 -0.32
C VAL A 269 -9.55 -0.34 0.79
N MET A 270 -8.37 -0.32 1.40
CA MET A 270 -8.08 0.45 2.60
C MET A 270 -7.56 1.85 2.25
N ASP A 271 -8.19 2.85 2.86
CA ASP A 271 -7.73 4.23 2.90
C ASP A 271 -6.46 4.35 3.79
#